data_AF-A0AAD0AMX9-F1
#
_entry.id   AF-A0AAD0AMX9-F1
#
_cell.length_a   1.000
_cell.length_b   1.000
_cell.length_c   1.000
_cell.angle_alpha   90.00
_cell.angle_beta   90.00
_cell.angle_gamma   90.00
#
_symmetry.space_group_name_H-M   'P 1'
#
loop_
_entity.id
_entity.type
_entity.pdbx_description
1 polymer ?
#
loop_
_entity_poly.entity_id
_entity_poly.type
_entity_poly.pdbx_seq_one_letter_code
_entity_poly.pdbx_strand_id
1 'polypeptide(L)'
;MKLHGKFYSISTGGVYKALNVDFKEMKIIGENKRTGEQEFDFSDVIWLESTGIKINKNFIYTDDYVLAIKDNEMITCGVVKKRADGSYAIVNKNRGTVHPLLELQFDGAKLINLQNHKIYFAKKHNQE
;
A
#
# COMPACT_ATOMS: atom_id res chain seq x y z
N MET A 1 9.59 -5.45 18.48
CA MET A 1 9.63 -4.50 17.35
C MET A 1 8.20 -4.07 17.04
N LYS A 2 7.83 -2.78 17.08
CA LYS A 2 6.47 -2.36 16.72
C LYS A 2 6.31 -2.46 15.20
N LEU A 3 5.40 -3.29 14.72
CA LEU A 3 5.11 -3.40 13.29
C LEU A 3 4.38 -2.13 12.82
N HIS A 4 5.05 -1.34 11.98
CA HIS A 4 4.44 -0.17 11.33
C HIS A 4 3.85 -0.58 9.97
N GLY A 5 2.78 -1.37 10.01
CA GLY A 5 2.14 -1.87 8.79
C GLY A 5 0.63 -1.86 8.84
N LYS A 6 0.05 -1.95 7.66
CA LYS A 6 -1.36 -2.25 7.47
C LYS A 6 -1.47 -3.54 6.69
N PHE A 7 -2.63 -4.16 6.74
CA PHE A 7 -2.92 -5.29 5.90
C PHE A 7 -4.37 -5.25 5.43
N TYR A 8 -4.64 -5.92 4.32
CA TYR A 8 -5.97 -6.14 3.80
C TYR A 8 -6.38 -7.58 4.11
N SER A 9 -7.58 -7.77 4.67
CA SER A 9 -8.18 -9.10 4.82
C SER A 9 -9.07 -9.38 3.61
N ILE A 10 -8.85 -10.54 2.98
CA ILE A 10 -9.57 -10.97 1.78
C ILE A 10 -11.02 -11.28 2.14
N SER A 11 -11.23 -12.02 3.23
CA SER A 11 -12.54 -12.45 3.73
C SER A 11 -13.44 -11.27 4.11
N THR A 12 -12.91 -10.27 4.81
CA THR A 12 -13.71 -9.12 5.29
C THR A 12 -13.75 -7.97 4.29
N GLY A 13 -12.83 -7.94 3.32
CA GLY A 13 -12.62 -6.79 2.45
C GLY A 13 -12.13 -5.51 3.16
N GLY A 14 -11.65 -5.65 4.40
CA GLY A 14 -11.25 -4.55 5.27
C GLY A 14 -9.74 -4.29 5.27
N VAL A 15 -9.37 -3.03 5.57
CA VAL A 15 -7.97 -2.67 5.88
C VAL A 15 -7.81 -2.53 7.38
N TYR A 16 -6.80 -3.19 7.92
CA TYR A 16 -6.51 -3.25 9.34
C TYR A 16 -5.13 -2.67 9.61
N LYS A 17 -5.00 -1.98 10.74
CA LYS A 17 -3.68 -1.62 11.29
C LYS A 17 -3.13 -2.86 12.00
N ALA A 18 -1.93 -3.28 11.65
CA ALA A 18 -1.30 -4.42 12.31
C ALA A 18 -0.95 -4.07 13.77
N LEU A 19 -1.36 -4.91 14.71
CA LEU A 19 -1.06 -4.79 16.13
C LEU A 19 0.00 -5.81 16.56
N ASN A 20 -0.17 -7.07 16.17
CA ASN A 20 0.74 -8.16 16.47
C ASN A 20 0.81 -9.16 15.31
N VAL A 21 1.95 -9.81 15.14
CA VAL A 21 2.16 -10.89 14.14
C VAL A 21 2.76 -12.08 14.87
N ASP A 22 2.04 -13.19 14.88
CA ASP A 22 2.51 -14.47 15.40
C ASP A 22 2.95 -15.35 14.23
N PHE A 23 4.26 -15.42 14.02
CA PHE A 23 4.85 -16.24 12.95
C PHE A 23 4.78 -17.74 13.25
N LYS A 24 4.65 -18.14 14.52
CA LYS A 24 4.59 -19.56 14.91
C LYS A 24 3.22 -20.12 14.57
N GLU A 25 2.17 -19.39 14.95
CA GLU A 25 0.78 -19.78 14.68
C GLU A 25 0.31 -19.34 13.28
N MET A 26 1.14 -18.56 12.56
CA MET A 26 0.84 -17.99 11.24
C MET A 26 -0.40 -17.07 11.24
N LYS A 27 -0.49 -16.23 12.28
CA LYS A 27 -1.63 -15.35 12.53
C LYS A 27 -1.22 -13.90 12.72
N ILE A 28 -2.13 -12.99 12.38
CA ILE A 28 -1.96 -11.56 12.55
C ILE A 28 -3.18 -10.96 13.23
N ILE A 29 -2.93 -10.12 14.23
CA ILE A 29 -3.96 -9.35 14.91
C ILE A 29 -3.96 -7.94 14.33
N GLY A 30 -5.14 -7.46 13.95
CA GLY A 30 -5.31 -6.13 13.40
C GLY A 30 -6.54 -5.42 13.91
N GLU A 31 -6.48 -4.08 13.89
CA GLU A 31 -7.58 -3.22 14.30
C GLU A 31 -8.16 -2.47 13.12
N ASN A 32 -9.49 -2.50 13.00
CA ASN A 32 -10.25 -1.66 12.10
C ASN A 32 -11.29 -0.86 12.90
N LYS A 33 -11.44 0.44 12.58
CA LYS A 33 -12.35 1.34 13.31
C LYS A 33 -13.82 0.87 13.34
N ARG A 34 -14.26 0.06 12.38
CA ARG A 34 -15.66 -0.40 12.28
C ARG A 34 -15.90 -1.67 13.09
N THR A 35 -14.94 -2.57 13.12
CA THR A 35 -15.12 -3.93 13.67
C THR A 35 -14.30 -4.18 14.94
N GLY A 36 -13.43 -3.25 15.32
CA GLY A 36 -12.47 -3.42 16.41
C GLY A 36 -11.28 -4.32 16.03
N GLU A 37 -10.67 -4.90 17.05
CA GLU A 37 -9.59 -5.86 16.96
C GLU A 37 -10.09 -7.23 16.49
N GLN A 38 -9.38 -7.83 15.54
CA GLN A 38 -9.66 -9.14 14.99
C GLN A 38 -8.36 -9.90 14.71
N GLU A 39 -8.43 -11.22 14.78
CA GLU A 39 -7.35 -12.14 14.42
C GLU A 39 -7.61 -12.74 13.04
N PHE A 40 -6.56 -12.86 12.22
CA PHE A 40 -6.61 -13.40 10.87
C PHE A 40 -5.48 -14.41 10.65
N ASP A 41 -5.76 -15.47 9.89
CA ASP A 41 -4.72 -16.33 9.35
C ASP A 41 -3.94 -15.62 8.24
N PHE A 42 -2.64 -15.90 8.10
CA PHE A 42 -1.81 -15.31 7.05
C PHE A 42 -2.34 -15.55 5.64
N SER A 43 -3.04 -16.67 5.40
CA SER A 43 -3.65 -16.97 4.11
C SER A 43 -4.76 -16.00 3.72
N ASP A 44 -5.40 -15.33 4.69
CA ASP A 44 -6.44 -14.34 4.45
C ASP A 44 -5.87 -12.93 4.22
N VAL A 45 -4.55 -12.75 4.34
CA VAL A 45 -3.96 -11.43 4.54
C VAL A 45 -3.01 -11.03 3.42
N ILE A 46 -3.22 -9.82 2.91
CA ILE A 46 -2.29 -9.14 2.02
C ILE A 46 -1.58 -8.05 2.81
N TRP A 47 -0.30 -8.26 3.11
CA TRP A 47 0.53 -7.27 3.80
C TRP A 47 0.77 -6.03 2.94
N LEU A 48 0.55 -4.85 3.53
CA LEU A 48 0.81 -3.56 2.92
C LEU A 48 1.97 -2.90 3.66
N GLU A 49 3.17 -3.06 3.11
CA GLU A 49 4.39 -2.46 3.66
C GLU A 49 4.38 -0.95 3.44
N SER A 50 4.62 -0.17 4.50
CA SER A 50 4.75 1.29 4.40
C SER A 50 6.06 1.66 3.71
N THR A 51 5.99 2.58 2.75
CA THR A 51 7.19 3.15 2.13
C THR A 51 7.94 4.13 3.03
N GLY A 52 7.34 4.52 4.17
CA GLY A 52 7.81 5.61 5.03
C GLY A 52 7.49 7.01 4.50
N ILE A 53 7.15 7.14 3.22
CA ILE A 53 6.80 8.42 2.59
C ILE A 53 5.37 8.80 2.97
N LYS A 54 5.18 10.06 3.38
CA LYS A 54 3.87 10.63 3.72
C LYS A 54 3.42 11.63 2.67
N ILE A 55 2.16 11.51 2.26
CA ILE A 55 1.42 12.55 1.55
C ILE A 55 0.37 13.09 2.53
N ASN A 56 0.48 14.36 2.90
CA ASN A 56 -0.31 14.97 3.96
C ASN A 56 -0.17 14.17 5.28
N LYS A 57 -1.25 13.54 5.75
CA LYS A 57 -1.29 12.72 6.98
C LYS A 57 -1.23 11.21 6.72
N ASN A 58 -1.19 10.78 5.46
CA ASN A 58 -1.27 9.37 5.08
C ASN A 58 0.07 8.88 4.53
N PHE A 59 0.49 7.69 4.95
CA PHE A 59 1.62 6.99 4.34
C PHE A 59 1.23 6.43 2.98
N ILE A 60 2.20 6.39 2.06
CA ILE A 60 2.14 5.57 0.86
C ILE A 60 2.57 4.16 1.23
N TYR A 61 1.81 3.17 0.78
CA TYR A 61 2.11 1.76 0.97
C TYR A 61 2.47 1.10 -0.36
N THR A 62 3.15 -0.04 -0.28
CA THR A 62 3.22 -0.97 -1.41
C THR A 62 1.82 -1.29 -1.92
N ASP A 63 1.72 -1.47 -3.23
CA ASP A 63 0.47 -1.68 -3.95
C ASP A 63 -0.50 -0.48 -3.99
N ASP A 64 -0.13 0.68 -3.46
CA ASP A 64 -0.86 1.93 -3.76
C ASP A 64 -0.71 2.32 -5.23
N TYR A 65 -1.78 2.80 -5.84
CA TYR A 65 -1.70 3.43 -7.16
C TYR A 65 -1.44 4.93 -6.98
N VAL A 66 -0.29 5.39 -7.43
CA VAL A 66 0.18 6.77 -7.21
C VAL A 66 0.40 7.47 -8.54
N LEU A 67 0.03 8.74 -8.59
CA LEU A 67 0.38 9.68 -9.65
C LEU A 67 1.46 10.62 -9.14
N ALA A 68 2.45 10.91 -9.97
CA ALA A 68 3.42 11.97 -9.74
C ALA A 68 3.17 13.10 -10.74
N ILE A 69 2.91 14.30 -10.22
CA ILE A 69 2.58 15.49 -11.00
C ILE A 69 3.60 16.59 -10.69
N LYS A 70 4.09 17.29 -11.70
CA LYS A 70 4.94 18.48 -11.57
C LYS A 70 4.52 19.49 -12.62
N ASP A 71 4.48 20.77 -12.24
CA ASP A 71 4.09 21.86 -13.15
C ASP A 71 2.74 21.63 -13.86
N ASN A 72 1.78 21.03 -13.12
CA ASN A 72 0.45 20.60 -13.60
C ASN A 72 0.45 19.50 -14.67
N GLU A 73 1.59 18.87 -14.95
CA GLU A 73 1.70 17.73 -15.85
C GLU A 73 1.96 16.42 -15.10
N MET A 74 1.34 15.34 -15.54
CA MET A 74 1.59 14.01 -14.99
C MET A 74 2.91 13.47 -15.53
N ILE A 75 3.93 13.41 -14.67
CA ILE A 75 5.23 12.80 -14.99
C ILE A 75 5.06 11.30 -15.17
N THR A 76 4.42 10.64 -14.20
CA THR A 76 4.21 9.20 -14.21
C THR A 76 3.05 8.79 -13.32
N CYS A 77 2.57 7.57 -13.50
CA CYS A 77 1.57 6.95 -12.67
C CYS A 77 1.78 5.45 -12.64
N GLY A 78 1.38 4.77 -11.57
CA GLY A 78 1.52 3.33 -11.49
C GLY A 78 1.41 2.79 -10.08
N VAL A 79 1.73 1.50 -9.95
CA VAL A 79 1.65 0.80 -8.68
C VAL A 79 2.98 0.94 -7.95
N VAL A 80 2.92 1.28 -6.66
CA VAL A 80 4.09 1.34 -5.80
C VAL A 80 4.61 -0.06 -5.52
N LYS A 81 5.88 -0.31 -5.85
CA LYS A 81 6.56 -1.59 -5.62
C LYS A 81 7.87 -1.36 -4.88
N LYS A 82 8.22 -2.32 -4.03
CA LYS A 82 9.57 -2.44 -3.48
C LYS A 82 10.51 -3.04 -4.53
N ARG A 83 11.68 -2.46 -4.67
CA ARG A 83 12.75 -2.91 -5.56
C ARG A 83 13.68 -3.88 -4.82
N ALA A 84 14.50 -4.62 -5.56
CA ALA A 84 15.43 -5.58 -4.99
C ALA A 84 16.45 -4.94 -4.03
N ASP A 85 16.79 -3.67 -4.25
CA ASP A 85 17.66 -2.86 -3.39
C ASP A 85 16.95 -2.32 -2.13
N GLY A 86 15.69 -2.67 -1.91
CA GLY A 86 14.89 -2.22 -0.77
C GLY A 86 14.24 -0.84 -0.94
N SER A 87 14.56 -0.11 -2.02
CA SER A 87 13.92 1.17 -2.34
C SER A 87 12.51 0.98 -2.90
N TYR A 88 11.73 2.07 -2.99
CA TYR A 88 10.38 2.03 -3.53
C TYR A 88 10.26 2.86 -4.80
N ALA A 89 9.47 2.39 -5.75
CA ALA A 89 9.23 3.05 -7.03
C ALA A 89 7.77 2.95 -7.48
N ILE A 90 7.34 3.91 -8.29
CA ILE A 90 6.12 3.82 -9.09
C ILE A 90 6.44 2.98 -10.33
N VAL A 91 5.74 1.87 -10.49
CA VAL A 91 5.90 0.95 -11.62
C VAL A 91 4.67 1.02 -12.51
N ASN A 92 4.85 1.44 -13.77
CA ASN A 92 3.84 1.39 -14.80
C ASN A 92 4.15 0.26 -15.79
N LYS A 93 3.53 -0.90 -15.60
CA LYS A 93 3.75 -2.05 -16.50
C LYS A 93 3.29 -1.78 -17.93
N ASN A 94 2.21 -1.02 -18.11
CA ASN A 94 1.66 -0.73 -19.44
C ASN A 94 2.56 0.20 -20.26
N ARG A 95 3.35 1.04 -19.58
CA ARG A 95 4.31 1.97 -20.21
C ARG A 95 5.77 1.51 -20.09
N GLY A 96 6.04 0.42 -19.38
CA GLY A 96 7.40 -0.07 -19.12
C GLY A 96 8.25 0.87 -18.26
N THR A 97 7.64 1.77 -17.48
CA THR A 97 8.38 2.78 -16.70
C THR A 97 8.50 2.41 -15.22
N VAL A 98 9.63 2.79 -14.64
CA VAL A 98 9.94 2.63 -13.21
C VAL A 98 10.56 3.93 -12.72
N HIS A 99 9.89 4.60 -11.79
CA HIS A 99 10.38 5.87 -11.24
C HIS A 99 10.54 5.76 -9.72
N PRO A 100 11.76 5.93 -9.18
CA PRO A 100 12.00 5.90 -7.74
C PRO A 100 11.17 6.95 -7.01
N LEU A 101 10.52 6.58 -5.91
CA LEU A 101 9.66 7.51 -5.16
C LEU A 101 10.47 8.65 -4.54
N LEU A 102 11.66 8.36 -4.00
CA LEU A 102 12.51 9.38 -3.37
C LEU A 102 12.98 10.41 -4.39
N GLU A 103 13.40 9.98 -5.58
CA GLU A 103 13.82 10.87 -6.67
C GLU A 103 12.68 11.81 -7.08
N LEU A 104 11.47 11.27 -7.28
CA LEU A 104 10.29 12.09 -7.56
C LEU A 104 10.03 13.14 -6.48
N GLN A 105 10.24 12.82 -5.19
CA GLN A 105 10.11 13.81 -4.12
C GLN A 105 11.21 14.87 -4.16
N PHE A 106 12.46 14.47 -4.39
CA PHE A 106 13.58 15.40 -4.53
C PHE A 106 13.40 16.35 -5.71
N ASP A 107 12.82 15.86 -6.81
CA ASP A 107 12.51 16.65 -8.00
C ASP A 107 11.30 17.58 -7.83
N GLY A 108 10.68 17.60 -6.64
CA GLY A 108 9.55 18.45 -6.32
C GLY A 108 8.22 17.96 -6.91
N ALA A 109 8.13 16.70 -7.34
CA ALA A 109 6.87 16.15 -7.82
C ALA A 109 5.87 16.00 -6.67
N LYS A 110 4.64 16.47 -6.89
CA LYS A 110 3.50 16.23 -6.02
C LYS A 110 2.99 14.82 -6.26
N LEU A 111 3.02 14.00 -5.21
CA LEU A 111 2.46 12.64 -5.24
C LEU A 111 0.97 12.67 -4.84
N ILE A 112 0.13 11.99 -5.62
CA ILE A 112 -1.29 11.79 -5.35
C ILE A 112 -1.56 10.29 -5.25
N ASN A 113 -2.06 9.85 -4.11
CA ASN A 113 -2.38 8.45 -3.86
C ASN A 113 -3.86 8.19 -4.19
N LEU A 114 -4.13 7.41 -5.23
CA LEU A 114 -5.48 6.94 -5.60
C LEU A 114 -5.93 5.70 -4.82
N GLN A 115 -5.19 5.35 -3.77
CA GLN A 115 -5.38 4.20 -2.90
C GLN A 115 -4.99 2.87 -3.56
N ASN A 116 -5.02 1.82 -2.74
CA ASN A 116 -4.46 0.52 -3.08
C ASN A 116 -5.19 -0.17 -4.24
N HIS A 117 -4.45 -0.50 -5.31
CA HIS A 117 -5.03 -1.12 -6.50
C HIS A 117 -5.63 -2.49 -6.19
N LYS A 118 -5.02 -3.29 -5.29
CA LYS A 118 -5.55 -4.61 -4.92
C LYS A 118 -6.88 -4.48 -4.20
N ILE A 119 -7.04 -3.46 -3.35
CA ILE A 119 -8.31 -3.19 -2.66
C ILE A 119 -9.36 -2.72 -3.66
N TYR A 120 -8.98 -1.86 -4.60
CA TYR A 120 -9.89 -1.39 -5.64
C TYR A 120 -10.45 -2.56 -6.48
N PHE A 121 -9.60 -3.51 -6.88
CA PHE A 121 -10.03 -4.69 -7.64
C PHE A 121 -10.73 -5.74 -6.78
N ALA A 122 -10.28 -6.00 -5.55
CA ALA A 122 -10.92 -6.95 -4.66
C ALA A 122 -12.35 -6.50 -4.28
N LYS A 123 -12.57 -5.20 -4.06
CA LYS A 123 -13.92 -4.64 -3.88
C LYS A 123 -14.79 -4.77 -5.13
N LYS A 124 -14.22 -4.71 -6.33
CA LYS A 124 -14.96 -4.91 -7.58
C LYS A 124 -15.46 -6.35 -7.72
N HIS A 125 -14.73 -7.32 -7.17
CA HIS A 125 -15.13 -8.73 -7.19
C HIS A 125 -16.06 -9.14 -6.03
N ASN A 126 -16.05 -8.43 -4.90
CA ASN A 126 -16.96 -8.68 -3.76
C ASN A 126 -18.27 -7.87 -3.83
N GLN A 127 -18.63 -7.33 -5.01
CA GLN A 127 -19.88 -6.57 -5.23
C GLN A 127 -20.98 -7.40 -5.93
N GLU A 128 -20.85 -8.73 -5.98
CA GLU A 128 -21.91 -9.64 -6.45
C GLU A 128 -22.81 -10.12 -5.31
#